data_AF-A0A4U0HGP4-F1
#
_entry.id   AF-A0A4U0HGP4-F1
#
_cell.length_a   1.000
_cell.length_b   1.000
_cell.length_c   1.000
_cell.angle_alpha   90.00
_cell.angle_beta   90.00
_cell.angle_gamma   90.00
#
_symmetry.space_group_name_H-M   'P 1'
#
loop_
_entity.id
_entity.type
_entity.pdbx_description
1 polymer ?
#
loop_
_entity_poly.entity_id
_entity_poly.type
_entity_poly.pdbx_seq_one_letter_code
_entity_poly.pdbx_strand_id
1 'polypeptide(L)'
;MGTALHSQILYAQDASYPWGAAAALLFALAVMVWAGLKARNVMIAGLTGVLAYVLVGLMALAPGTEPLIVTGTSAPVELPIAMAGRIWMIGLVPATLAAMLVCIWALKPRRTKA
;
A
#
# COMPACT_ATOMS: atom_id res chain seq x y z
N MET A 1 3.41 -0.46 -10.42
CA MET A 1 3.28 -1.90 -10.08
C MET A 1 2.20 -2.12 -9.03
N GLY A 2 2.28 -1.53 -7.81
CA GLY A 2 1.22 -1.67 -6.78
C GLY A 2 -0.18 -1.28 -7.27
N THR A 3 -0.32 -0.18 -8.01
CA THR A 3 -1.61 0.23 -8.61
C THR A 3 -2.12 -0.73 -9.70
N ALA A 4 -1.27 -1.53 -10.36
CA ALA A 4 -1.78 -2.57 -11.27
C ALA A 4 -2.15 -3.85 -10.51
N LEU A 5 -1.45 -4.13 -9.41
CA LEU A 5 -1.68 -5.31 -8.58
C LEU A 5 -2.96 -5.15 -7.72
N HIS A 6 -3.28 -3.95 -7.25
CA HIS A 6 -4.44 -3.76 -6.38
C HIS A 6 -5.78 -4.03 -7.07
N SER A 7 -5.85 -3.89 -8.40
CA SER A 7 -7.06 -4.11 -9.18
C SER A 7 -7.37 -5.59 -9.44
N GLN A 8 -6.52 -6.51 -8.96
CA GLN A 8 -6.75 -7.94 -9.11
C GLN A 8 -7.84 -8.41 -8.14
N ILE A 9 -9.00 -8.76 -8.70
CA ILE A 9 -10.15 -9.30 -7.98
C ILE A 9 -10.35 -10.74 -8.45
N LEU A 10 -10.47 -11.65 -7.48
CA LEU A 10 -10.87 -13.02 -7.76
C LEU A 10 -12.39 -13.13 -7.62
N TYR A 11 -13.05 -13.49 -8.71
CA TYR A 11 -14.49 -13.79 -8.71
C TYR A 11 -14.67 -15.31 -8.62
N ALA A 12 -15.33 -15.78 -7.57
CA ALA A 12 -15.56 -17.20 -7.32
C ALA A 12 -17.01 -17.42 -6.89
N GLN A 13 -17.79 -18.10 -7.75
CA GLN A 13 -19.22 -18.40 -7.57
C GLN A 13 -20.02 -17.17 -7.09
N ASP A 14 -20.30 -17.08 -5.79
CA ASP A 14 -21.14 -16.04 -5.18
C ASP A 14 -20.33 -14.94 -4.47
N ALA A 15 -19.00 -14.96 -4.55
CA ALA A 15 -18.13 -14.06 -3.82
C ALA A 15 -17.04 -13.42 -4.70
N SER A 16 -16.64 -12.22 -4.29
CA SER A 16 -15.55 -11.45 -4.89
C SER A 16 -14.49 -11.14 -3.84
N TYR A 17 -13.24 -11.48 -4.13
CA TYR A 17 -12.12 -11.32 -3.20
C TYR A 17 -11.09 -10.32 -3.79
N PRO A 18 -10.93 -9.12 -3.21
CA PRO A 18 -9.96 -8.12 -3.66
C PRO A 18 -8.54 -8.45 -3.17
N TRP A 19 -8.06 -9.66 -3.45
CA TRP A 19 -6.78 -10.19 -2.96
C TRP A 19 -5.59 -9.36 -3.45
N GLY A 20 -5.71 -8.77 -4.65
CA GLY A 20 -4.70 -7.90 -5.23
C GLY A 20 -4.33 -6.72 -4.34
N ALA A 21 -5.31 -6.16 -3.61
CA ALA A 21 -5.07 -5.04 -2.69
C ALA A 21 -4.15 -5.45 -1.53
N ALA A 22 -4.35 -6.65 -0.96
CA ALA A 22 -3.48 -7.18 0.09
C ALA A 22 -2.06 -7.46 -0.44
N ALA A 23 -1.95 -8.06 -1.63
CA ALA A 23 -0.66 -8.30 -2.28
C ALA A 23 0.08 -6.99 -2.61
N ALA A 24 -0.65 -5.96 -3.05
CA ALA A 24 -0.09 -4.64 -3.32
C ALA A 24 0.45 -3.98 -2.04
N LEU A 25 -0.27 -4.07 -0.92
CA LEU A 25 0.20 -3.56 0.37
C LEU A 25 1.46 -4.29 0.86
N LEU A 26 1.50 -5.62 0.72
CA LEU A 26 2.69 -6.39 1.06
C LEU A 26 3.90 -6.00 0.21
N PHE A 27 3.68 -5.81 -1.10
CA PHE A 27 4.71 -5.32 -2.00
C PHE A 27 5.19 -3.91 -1.61
N ALA A 28 4.27 -2.99 -1.32
CA ALA A 28 4.62 -1.64 -0.89
C ALA A 28 5.42 -1.65 0.42
N LEU A 29 4.99 -2.45 1.40
CA LEU A 29 5.72 -2.69 2.66
C LEU A 29 7.15 -3.16 2.39
N ALA A 30 7.33 -4.17 1.54
CA ALA A 30 8.65 -4.68 1.20
C ALA A 30 9.54 -3.61 0.55
N VAL A 31 9.00 -2.79 -0.37
CA VAL A 31 9.73 -1.69 -1.01
C VAL A 31 10.12 -0.61 0.00
N MET A 32 9.21 -0.21 0.90
CA MET A 32 9.48 0.79 1.94
C MET A 32 10.58 0.31 2.90
N VAL A 33 10.49 -0.94 3.35
CA VAL A 33 11.53 -1.57 4.19
C VAL A 33 12.86 -1.63 3.44
N TRP A 34 12.85 -2.10 2.19
CA TRP A 34 14.06 -2.17 1.38
C TRP A 34 14.72 -0.80 1.21
N ALA A 35 13.95 0.24 0.91
CA ALA A 35 14.45 1.62 0.79
C ALA A 35 15.08 2.11 2.10
N GLY A 36 14.40 1.93 3.23
CA GLY A 36 14.91 2.33 4.54
C GLY A 36 16.18 1.59 4.96
N LEU A 37 16.22 0.27 4.74
CA LEU A 37 17.40 -0.55 5.04
C LEU A 37 18.57 -0.23 4.11
N LYS A 38 18.30 -0.04 2.81
CA LYS A 38 19.32 0.31 1.81
C LYS A 38 19.97 1.67 2.13
N ALA A 39 19.16 2.64 2.56
CA ALA A 39 19.64 3.94 3.00
C ALA A 39 20.17 3.96 4.44
N ARG A 40 19.98 2.86 5.19
CA ARG A 40 20.25 2.77 6.63
C ARG A 40 19.59 3.91 7.42
N ASN A 41 18.39 4.33 7.01
CA ASN A 41 17.69 5.47 7.57
C ASN A 41 16.17 5.19 7.62
N VAL A 42 15.62 5.14 8.83
CA VAL A 42 14.19 4.91 9.09
C VAL A 42 13.32 5.96 8.41
N MET A 43 13.77 7.22 8.34
CA MET A 43 13.02 8.30 7.71
C MET A 43 12.81 8.07 6.22
N ILE A 44 13.73 7.35 5.55
CA ILE A 44 13.58 7.01 4.13
C ILE A 44 12.45 6.00 3.91
N ALA A 45 12.24 5.04 4.82
CA ALA A 45 11.07 4.16 4.76
C ALA A 45 9.77 4.95 4.89
N GLY A 46 9.71 5.87 5.86
CA GLY A 46 8.56 6.75 6.08
C GLY A 46 8.27 7.66 4.88
N LEU A 47 9.29 8.34 4.36
CA LEU A 47 9.16 9.21 3.19
C LEU A 47 8.68 8.43 1.94
N THR A 48 9.20 7.23 1.74
CA THR A 48 8.76 6.35 0.63
C THR A 48 7.27 6.04 0.74
N GLY A 49 6.78 5.74 1.95
CA GLY A 49 5.37 5.49 2.20
C GLY A 49 4.47 6.72 2.02
N VAL A 50 4.90 7.88 2.53
CA VAL A 50 4.20 9.16 2.32
C VAL A 50 4.09 9.49 0.83
N LEU A 51 5.17 9.36 0.07
CA LEU A 51 5.16 9.58 -1.36
C LEU A 51 4.20 8.62 -2.08
N ALA A 52 4.22 7.34 -1.72
CA ALA A 52 3.30 6.36 -2.27
C ALA A 52 1.83 6.73 -1.98
N TYR A 53 1.52 7.11 -0.74
CA TYR A 53 0.17 7.52 -0.33
C TYR A 53 -0.31 8.75 -1.10
N VAL A 54 0.54 9.77 -1.24
CA VAL A 54 0.20 11.00 -1.98
C VAL A 54 -0.06 10.69 -3.45
N LEU A 55 0.81 9.92 -4.12
CA LEU A 55 0.62 9.57 -5.52
C LEU A 55 -0.65 8.76 -5.75
N VAL A 56 -0.94 7.81 -4.87
CA VAL A 56 -2.19 7.02 -4.90
C VAL A 56 -3.41 7.91 -4.65
N GLY A 57 -3.34 8.85 -3.71
CA GLY A 57 -4.41 9.82 -3.47
C GLY A 57 -4.69 10.70 -4.69
N LEU A 58 -3.64 11.20 -5.34
CA LEU A 58 -3.78 11.98 -6.58
C LEU A 58 -4.42 11.16 -7.71
N MET A 59 -4.07 9.88 -7.84
CA MET A 59 -4.67 8.98 -8.84
C MET A 59 -6.15 8.71 -8.59
N ALA A 60 -6.60 8.73 -7.33
CA ALA A 60 -8.01 8.59 -6.98
C ALA A 60 -8.81 9.89 -7.14
N LEU A 61 -8.14 11.04 -7.13
CA LEU A 61 -8.74 12.38 -7.24
C LEU A 61 -8.54 13.01 -8.63
N ALA A 62 -8.01 12.25 -9.60
CA ALA A 62 -7.63 12.77 -10.91
C ALA A 62 -8.85 13.38 -11.65
N PRO A 63 -8.85 14.69 -11.99
CA PRO A 63 -9.97 15.32 -12.68
C PRO A 63 -10.07 14.91 -14.16
N GLY A 64 -11.29 14.79 -14.68
CA GLY A 64 -11.56 14.74 -16.13
C GLY A 64 -11.58 13.35 -16.79
N THR A 65 -11.44 12.26 -16.02
CA THR A 65 -11.59 10.86 -16.47
C THR A 65 -12.15 10.01 -15.33
N GLU A 66 -12.55 8.76 -15.60
CA GLU A 66 -12.79 7.79 -14.51
C GLU A 66 -11.52 7.65 -13.66
N PRO A 67 -11.62 7.72 -12.32
CA PRO A 67 -10.46 7.65 -11.46
C PRO A 67 -9.76 6.29 -11.62
N LEU A 68 -8.43 6.32 -11.69
CA LEU A 68 -7.63 5.08 -11.80
C LEU A 68 -7.84 4.16 -10.58
N ILE A 69 -8.26 4.74 -9.45
CA ILE A 69 -8.56 4.05 -8.21
C ILE A 69 -9.97 4.43 -7.79
N VAL A 70 -10.91 3.51 -8.00
CA VAL A 70 -12.29 3.67 -7.54
C VAL A 70 -12.34 3.48 -6.04
N THR A 71 -12.89 4.46 -5.31
CA THR A 71 -13.00 4.41 -3.84
C THR A 71 -14.43 4.65 -3.34
N GLY A 72 -15.39 4.85 -4.22
CA GLY A 72 -16.78 5.10 -3.84
C GLY A 72 -17.75 4.70 -4.95
N THR A 73 -18.69 3.81 -4.60
CA THR A 73 -19.83 3.40 -5.42
C THR A 73 -20.80 2.64 -4.53
N SER A 74 -22.07 2.60 -4.91
CA SER A 74 -23.12 1.74 -4.32
C SER A 74 -23.59 0.64 -5.26
N ALA A 75 -23.07 0.61 -6.50
CA ALA A 75 -23.42 -0.41 -7.48
C ALA A 75 -22.81 -1.76 -7.08
N PRO A 76 -23.60 -2.85 -6.99
CA PRO A 76 -23.10 -4.16 -6.53
C PRO A 76 -21.90 -4.70 -7.32
N VAL A 77 -21.88 -4.47 -8.63
CA VAL A 77 -20.81 -4.94 -9.54
C VAL A 77 -19.49 -4.21 -9.26
N GLU A 78 -19.56 -2.94 -8.83
CA GLU A 78 -18.39 -2.09 -8.59
C GLU A 78 -17.93 -2.09 -7.13
N LEU A 79 -18.76 -2.59 -6.21
CA LEU A 79 -18.46 -2.65 -4.78
C LEU A 79 -17.10 -3.31 -4.49
N PRO A 80 -16.76 -4.48 -5.10
CA PRO A 80 -15.48 -5.13 -4.87
C PRO A 80 -14.29 -4.30 -5.36
N ILE A 81 -14.49 -3.54 -6.45
CA ILE A 81 -13.50 -2.64 -7.02
C ILE A 81 -13.26 -1.47 -6.06
N ALA A 82 -14.34 -0.85 -5.57
CA ALA A 82 -14.25 0.23 -4.59
C ALA A 82 -13.60 -0.25 -3.27
N MET A 83 -13.89 -1.49 -2.86
CA MET A 83 -13.25 -2.11 -1.69
C MET A 83 -11.75 -2.30 -1.91
N ALA A 84 -11.33 -2.81 -3.07
CA ALA A 84 -9.92 -2.96 -3.42
C ALA A 84 -9.17 -1.61 -3.38
N GLY A 85 -9.77 -0.56 -3.97
CA GLY A 85 -9.22 0.79 -3.96
C GLY A 85 -9.09 1.37 -2.54
N ARG A 86 -10.10 1.19 -1.68
CA ARG A 86 -10.05 1.60 -0.27
C ARG A 86 -8.99 0.85 0.53
N ILE A 87 -8.91 -0.47 0.40
CA ILE A 87 -7.90 -1.29 1.08
C ILE A 87 -6.50 -0.83 0.68
N TRP A 88 -6.27 -0.66 -0.63
CA TRP A 88 -4.98 -0.21 -1.15
C TRP A 88 -4.60 1.19 -0.65
N MET A 89 -5.50 2.17 -0.79
CA MET A 89 -5.20 3.55 -0.40
C MET A 89 -5.06 3.71 1.12
N ILE A 90 -6.05 3.27 1.89
CA ILE A 90 -6.05 3.45 3.34
C ILE A 90 -4.96 2.57 3.98
N GLY A 91 -4.74 1.37 3.46
CA GLY A 91 -3.75 0.41 3.97
C GLY A 91 -2.30 0.87 3.83
N LEU A 92 -2.01 1.85 2.97
CA LEU A 92 -0.66 2.42 2.87
C LEU A 92 -0.22 3.11 4.16
N VAL A 93 -1.15 3.66 4.96
CA VAL A 93 -0.84 4.27 6.26
C VAL A 93 -0.26 3.24 7.25
N PRO A 94 -0.97 2.15 7.61
CA PRO A 94 -0.40 1.13 8.49
C PRO A 94 0.80 0.42 7.87
N ALA A 95 0.85 0.23 6.55
CA ALA A 95 2.03 -0.35 5.90
C ALA A 95 3.27 0.55 6.06
N THR A 96 3.12 1.87 5.99
CA THR A 96 4.21 2.83 6.22
C THR A 96 4.72 2.75 7.65
N LEU A 97 3.82 2.75 8.64
CA LEU A 97 4.19 2.62 10.05
C LEU A 97 4.89 1.29 10.32
N ALA A 98 4.39 0.18 9.76
CA ALA A 98 5.01 -1.12 9.86
C ALA A 98 6.43 -1.13 9.26
N ALA A 99 6.62 -0.51 8.10
CA ALA A 99 7.93 -0.42 7.46
C ALA A 99 8.95 0.34 8.34
N MET A 100 8.52 1.44 8.95
CA MET A 100 9.35 2.20 9.88
C MET A 100 9.71 1.39 11.11
N LEU A 101 8.75 0.69 11.72
CA LEU A 101 9.00 -0.18 12.88
C LEU A 101 10.00 -1.31 12.56
N VAL A 102 9.86 -1.95 11.39
CA VAL A 102 10.81 -2.96 10.92
C VAL A 102 12.20 -2.36 10.75
N CYS A 103 12.33 -1.17 10.14
CA CYS A 103 13.62 -0.48 9.99
C CYS A 103 14.23 -0.10 11.34
N ILE A 104 13.44 0.42 12.29
CA ILE A 104 13.90 0.76 13.66
C ILE A 104 14.49 -0.48 14.33
N TRP A 105 13.77 -1.60 14.26
CA TRP A 105 14.21 -2.86 14.85
C TRP A 105 15.49 -3.39 14.18
N ALA A 106 15.54 -3.40 12.85
CA ALA A 106 16.65 -3.94 12.08
C ALA A 106 17.94 -3.09 12.17
N LEU A 107 17.80 -1.77 12.28
CA LEU A 107 18.93 -0.82 12.38
C LEU A 107 19.36 -0.56 13.83
N LYS A 108 18.68 -1.15 14.82
CA LYS A 108 19.01 -0.98 16.24
C LYS A 108 20.47 -1.39 16.49
N PRO A 109 21.31 -0.54 17.11
CA PRO A 109 22.67 -0.90 17.47
C PRO A 109 22.66 -2.13 18.39
N ARG A 110 23.28 -3.23 17.94
CA ARG A 110 23.53 -4.38 18.81
C ARG A 110 24.67 -4.00 19.75
N ARG A 111 24.39 -3.85 21.04
CA ARG A 111 25.44 -3.76 22.07
C ARG A 111 26.23 -5.06 22.05
N THR A 112 27.37 -5.07 21.38
CA THR A 112 28.41 -6.07 21.59
C THR A 112 28.86 -5.93 23.03
N LYS A 113 28.61 -6.94 23.86
CA LYS A 113 29.23 -7.02 25.19
C LYS A 113 30.74 -7.14 24.95
N ALA A 114 31.49 -6.13 25.37
CA ALA A 114 32.95 -6.19 25.47
C ALA A 114 33.35 -7.09 26.64
#